data_AF-A0A2S9J1D3-F1
#
_entry.id   AF-A0A2S9J1D3-F1
#
_cell.length_a   1.000
_cell.length_b   1.000
_cell.length_c   1.000
_cell.angle_alpha   90.00
_cell.angle_beta   90.00
_cell.angle_gamma   90.00
#
_symmetry.space_group_name_H-M   'P 1'
#
loop_
_entity.id
_entity.type
_entity.pdbx_description
1 polymer ?
#
loop_
_entity_poly.entity_id
_entity_poly.type
_entity_poly.pdbx_seq_one_letter_code
_entity_poly.pdbx_strand_id
1 'polypeptide(L)'
;MANERQLSLTHTTLIDGDAYQFFQLVGSKAVYENDYAAYAGSIARSSQAKQLAAKVQEVYGSLVPKLDSLARLKQVDFPIKGAAKYETTGEVETAVEREKIAGNRVDSAQLDDDDLGTERVPSLSYSDDTYIHHVQHETAVVKDQLQRMTRNTDKEVRTFAEASLKKVTELFTLAGGKEDANAHH
;
A
#
# COMPACT_ATOMS: atom_id res chain seq x y z
N MET A 1 -7.34 38.16 -17.27
CA MET A 1 -7.22 36.68 -17.23
C MET A 1 -6.32 36.31 -16.07
N ALA A 2 -6.90 36.13 -14.88
CA ALA A 2 -6.18 35.73 -13.67
C ALA A 2 -6.96 34.68 -12.86
N ASN A 3 -8.30 34.67 -12.99
CA ASN A 3 -9.16 33.72 -12.28
C ASN A 3 -9.12 32.28 -12.82
N GLU A 4 -8.75 32.05 -14.08
CA GLU A 4 -8.81 30.71 -14.68
C GLU A 4 -7.60 29.82 -14.29
N ARG A 5 -6.46 30.42 -13.91
CA ARG A 5 -5.30 29.69 -13.39
C ARG A 5 -5.36 29.45 -11.88
N GLN A 6 -6.31 30.07 -11.19
CA GLN A 6 -6.49 29.91 -9.75
C GLN A 6 -7.45 28.75 -9.41
N LEU A 7 -8.29 28.33 -10.37
CA LEU A 7 -9.19 27.18 -10.24
C LEU A 7 -8.49 25.82 -10.45
N SER A 8 -7.30 25.80 -11.08
CA SER A 8 -6.55 24.57 -11.30
C SER A 8 -5.69 24.13 -10.11
N LEU A 9 -5.67 24.89 -9.01
CA LEU A 9 -4.88 24.59 -7.80
C LEU A 9 -5.74 24.11 -6.61
N THR A 10 -7.06 24.08 -6.76
CA THR A 10 -7.97 23.55 -5.73
C THR A 10 -8.37 22.12 -6.05
N HIS A 11 -7.44 21.18 -5.87
CA HIS A 11 -7.80 19.77 -5.63
C HIS A 11 -8.56 19.73 -4.30
N THR A 12 -9.87 19.91 -4.37
CA THR A 12 -10.72 20.12 -3.18
C THR A 12 -11.13 18.74 -2.67
N THR A 13 -10.42 18.21 -1.68
CA THR A 13 -10.83 16.97 -1.02
C THR A 13 -11.87 17.28 0.05
N LEU A 14 -12.89 16.44 0.22
CA LEU A 14 -13.97 16.65 1.20
C LEU A 14 -13.61 16.21 2.63
N ILE A 15 -12.33 16.00 2.90
CA ILE A 15 -11.81 15.44 4.15
C ILE A 15 -10.69 16.31 4.70
N ASP A 16 -10.45 16.19 6.00
CA ASP A 16 -9.32 16.83 6.67
C ASP A 16 -7.97 16.21 6.26
N GLY A 17 -6.88 16.91 6.63
CA GLY A 17 -5.51 16.49 6.28
C GLY A 17 -5.12 15.12 6.84
N ASP A 18 -5.59 14.76 8.03
CA ASP A 18 -5.27 13.47 8.64
C ASP A 18 -5.96 12.33 7.88
N ALA A 19 -7.23 12.52 7.50
CA ALA A 19 -7.95 11.58 6.65
C ALA A 19 -7.31 11.48 5.25
N TYR A 20 -6.83 12.59 4.69
CA TYR A 20 -6.13 12.57 3.40
C TYR A 20 -4.85 11.73 3.47
N GLN A 21 -4.03 11.93 4.51
CA GLN A 21 -2.83 11.12 4.73
C GLN A 21 -3.16 9.66 5.01
N PHE A 22 -4.23 9.40 5.76
CA PHE A 22 -4.73 8.04 5.99
C PHE A 22 -4.99 7.32 4.65
N PHE A 23 -5.70 7.96 3.73
CA PHE A 23 -5.98 7.40 2.42
C PHE A 23 -4.69 7.11 1.64
N GLN A 24 -3.76 8.05 1.58
CA GLN A 24 -2.49 7.84 0.87
C GLN A 24 -1.68 6.67 1.46
N LEU A 25 -1.58 6.61 2.79
CA LEU A 25 -0.74 5.63 3.49
C LEU A 25 -1.38 4.24 3.52
N VAL A 26 -2.60 4.12 4.03
CA VAL A 26 -3.29 2.82 4.14
C VAL A 26 -3.66 2.30 2.76
N GLY A 27 -3.92 3.20 1.82
CA GLY A 27 -4.16 2.88 0.43
C GLY A 27 -3.05 2.16 -0.28
N SER A 28 -1.87 2.77 -0.27
CA SER A 28 -0.67 2.22 -0.90
C SER A 28 -0.29 0.89 -0.26
N LYS A 29 -0.29 0.83 1.09
CA LYS A 29 0.00 -0.39 1.85
C LYS A 29 -1.00 -1.51 1.56
N ALA A 30 -2.30 -1.24 1.58
CA ALA A 30 -3.30 -2.29 1.36
C ALA A 30 -3.18 -2.96 -0.02
N VAL A 31 -2.83 -2.20 -1.07
CA VAL A 31 -2.59 -2.76 -2.41
C VAL A 31 -1.31 -3.57 -2.43
N TYR A 32 -0.20 -3.01 -1.93
CA TYR A 32 1.09 -3.68 -1.91
C TYR A 32 1.06 -4.97 -1.08
N GLU A 33 0.51 -4.94 0.14
CA GLU A 33 0.45 -6.09 1.05
C GLU A 33 -0.44 -7.20 0.49
N ASN A 34 -1.52 -6.86 -0.22
CA ASN A 34 -2.37 -7.86 -0.87
C ASN A 34 -1.61 -8.62 -1.96
N ASP A 35 -0.82 -7.92 -2.78
CA ASP A 35 -0.01 -8.52 -3.84
C ASP A 35 1.20 -9.29 -3.27
N TYR A 36 1.86 -8.74 -2.25
CA TYR A 36 2.96 -9.43 -1.58
C TYR A 36 2.49 -10.71 -0.87
N ALA A 37 1.29 -10.70 -0.29
CA ALA A 37 0.68 -11.90 0.28
C ALA A 37 0.33 -12.95 -0.77
N ALA A 38 -0.12 -12.55 -1.97
CA ALA A 38 -0.33 -13.49 -3.07
C ALA A 38 0.99 -14.20 -3.43
N TYR A 39 2.08 -13.45 -3.54
CA TYR A 39 3.42 -13.99 -3.77
C TYR A 39 3.86 -14.91 -2.63
N ALA A 40 3.83 -14.42 -1.39
CA ALA A 40 4.21 -15.18 -0.20
C ALA A 40 3.42 -16.49 -0.07
N GLY A 41 2.10 -16.47 -0.29
CA GLY A 41 1.26 -17.68 -0.26
C GLY A 41 1.70 -18.76 -1.26
N SER A 42 2.27 -18.35 -2.40
CA SER A 42 2.76 -19.27 -3.43
C SER A 42 4.12 -19.90 -3.12
N ILE A 43 5.01 -19.20 -2.41
CA ILE A 43 6.39 -19.63 -2.17
C ILE A 43 6.73 -19.99 -0.72
N ALA A 44 5.88 -19.62 0.24
CA ALA A 44 6.07 -19.89 1.66
C ALA A 44 6.30 -21.38 1.91
N ARG A 45 7.17 -21.70 2.88
CA ARG A 45 7.47 -23.10 3.24
C ARG A 45 6.72 -23.55 4.50
N SER A 46 6.49 -22.64 5.43
CA SER A 46 5.78 -22.86 6.68
C SER A 46 4.27 -22.72 6.50
N SER A 47 3.52 -23.51 7.26
CA SER A 47 2.06 -23.39 7.34
C SER A 47 1.64 -22.04 7.91
N GLN A 48 2.39 -21.51 8.87
CA GLN A 48 2.13 -20.21 9.49
C GLN A 48 2.19 -19.08 8.45
N ALA A 49 3.26 -18.97 7.66
CA ALA A 49 3.37 -17.93 6.64
C ALA A 49 2.28 -18.05 5.57
N LYS A 50 1.89 -19.28 5.17
CA LYS A 50 0.76 -19.50 4.24
C LYS A 50 -0.59 -19.06 4.81
N GLN A 51 -0.87 -19.42 6.05
CA GLN A 51 -2.11 -19.03 6.74
C GLN A 51 -2.17 -17.51 6.91
N LEU A 52 -1.05 -16.90 7.29
CA LEU A 52 -0.94 -15.46 7.41
C LEU A 52 -1.17 -14.79 6.05
N ALA A 53 -0.51 -15.24 4.99
CA ALA A 53 -0.69 -14.72 3.63
C ALA A 53 -2.15 -14.80 3.15
N ALA A 54 -2.81 -15.96 3.35
CA ALA A 54 -4.22 -16.10 3.02
C ALA A 54 -5.09 -15.10 3.80
N LYS A 55 -4.78 -14.86 5.08
CA LYS A 55 -5.52 -13.90 5.90
C LYS A 55 -5.25 -12.45 5.49
N VAL A 56 -4.01 -12.11 5.12
CA VAL A 56 -3.65 -10.79 4.57
C VAL A 56 -4.46 -10.51 3.30
N GLN A 57 -4.54 -11.46 2.37
CA GLN A 57 -5.36 -11.32 1.16
C GLN A 57 -6.86 -11.19 1.45
N GLU A 58 -7.39 -11.95 2.42
CA GLU A 58 -8.79 -11.84 2.83
C GLU A 58 -9.10 -10.44 3.39
N VAL A 59 -8.24 -9.94 4.28
CA VAL A 59 -8.40 -8.65 4.93
C VAL A 59 -8.22 -7.52 3.93
N TYR A 60 -7.03 -7.37 3.35
CA TYR A 60 -6.73 -6.24 2.46
C TYR A 60 -7.47 -6.31 1.14
N GLY A 61 -7.69 -7.49 0.55
CA GLY A 61 -8.53 -7.65 -0.63
C GLY A 61 -9.98 -7.20 -0.40
N SER A 62 -10.49 -7.27 0.84
CA SER A 62 -11.81 -6.71 1.20
C SER A 62 -11.78 -5.22 1.57
N LEU A 63 -10.63 -4.68 1.99
CA LEU A 63 -10.44 -3.27 2.32
C LEU A 63 -10.24 -2.40 1.07
N VAL A 64 -9.40 -2.83 0.12
CA VAL A 64 -9.06 -2.08 -1.10
C VAL A 64 -10.28 -1.54 -1.85
N PRO A 65 -11.32 -2.34 -2.20
CA PRO A 65 -12.48 -1.80 -2.91
C PRO A 65 -13.32 -0.83 -2.07
N LYS A 66 -13.30 -0.97 -0.73
CA LYS A 66 -13.99 -0.06 0.18
C LYS A 66 -13.24 1.27 0.33
N LEU A 67 -11.90 1.22 0.41
CA LEU A 67 -11.03 2.40 0.37
C LEU A 67 -11.21 3.16 -0.94
N ASP A 68 -11.24 2.47 -2.08
CA ASP A 68 -11.49 3.08 -3.40
C ASP A 68 -12.85 3.77 -3.44
N SER A 69 -13.90 3.09 -2.99
CA SER A 69 -15.26 3.65 -2.97
C SER A 69 -15.35 4.90 -2.08
N LEU A 70 -14.72 4.86 -0.90
CA LEU A 70 -14.71 5.97 0.04
C LEU A 70 -13.84 7.14 -0.47
N ALA A 71 -12.68 6.86 -1.05
CA ALA A 71 -11.81 7.88 -1.64
C ALA A 71 -12.52 8.64 -2.77
N ARG A 72 -13.24 7.93 -3.65
CA ARG A 72 -14.06 8.54 -4.72
C ARG A 72 -15.18 9.40 -4.15
N LEU A 73 -15.89 8.90 -3.13
CA LEU A 73 -16.96 9.64 -2.46
C LEU A 73 -16.45 10.95 -1.84
N LYS A 74 -15.23 10.92 -1.32
CA LYS A 74 -14.56 12.07 -0.68
C LYS A 74 -13.73 12.93 -1.63
N GLN A 75 -13.75 12.64 -2.93
CA GLN A 75 -12.96 13.33 -3.95
C GLN A 75 -11.46 13.38 -3.59
N VAL A 76 -10.98 12.33 -2.96
CA VAL A 76 -9.55 12.14 -2.71
C VAL A 76 -8.94 11.68 -4.01
N ASP A 77 -8.07 12.52 -4.58
CA ASP A 77 -7.27 12.12 -5.73
C ASP A 77 -6.25 11.10 -5.24
N PHE A 78 -6.59 9.83 -5.49
CA PHE A 78 -6.03 8.71 -4.78
C PHE A 78 -5.26 7.82 -5.79
N PRO A 79 -4.00 7.48 -5.53
CA PRO A 79 -3.22 6.63 -6.43
C PRO A 79 -3.53 5.14 -6.27
N ILE A 80 -4.78 4.66 -6.16
CA ILE A 80 -5.10 3.22 -6.02
C ILE A 80 -4.76 2.57 -7.36
N LYS A 81 -4.99 3.32 -8.44
CA LYS A 81 -4.64 2.95 -9.82
C LYS A 81 -3.14 3.12 -10.14
N GLY A 82 -2.35 3.69 -9.23
CA GLY A 82 -0.90 3.90 -9.39
C GLY A 82 -0.08 3.46 -8.18
N ALA A 83 -0.69 2.76 -7.21
CA ALA A 83 0.00 2.30 -6.02
C ALA A 83 1.00 1.23 -6.45
N ALA A 84 2.22 1.32 -5.91
CA ALA A 84 3.25 0.34 -6.18
C ALA A 84 2.73 -1.05 -5.83
N LYS A 85 2.58 -1.89 -6.84
CA LYS A 85 2.31 -3.31 -6.65
C LYS A 85 3.61 -3.99 -6.28
N TYR A 86 3.52 -5.07 -5.52
CA TYR A 86 4.69 -5.90 -5.31
C TYR A 86 5.08 -6.56 -6.64
N GLU A 87 6.17 -6.10 -7.21
CA GLU A 87 6.78 -6.71 -8.39
C GLU A 87 7.98 -7.53 -7.93
N THR A 88 7.87 -8.86 -8.08
CA THR A 88 9.05 -9.71 -8.02
C THR A 88 9.91 -9.40 -9.25
N THR A 89 11.14 -8.92 -9.05
CA THR A 89 12.17 -8.94 -10.10
C THR A 89 12.53 -10.40 -10.36
N GLY A 90 11.63 -11.11 -11.04
CA GLY A 90 11.93 -12.41 -11.62
C GLY A 90 12.97 -12.24 -12.70
N GLU A 91 13.91 -13.17 -12.76
CA GLU A 91 14.82 -13.42 -13.86
C GLU A 91 14.21 -12.99 -15.20
N VAL A 92 14.94 -12.13 -15.93
CA VAL A 92 14.88 -11.90 -17.38
C VAL A 92 13.86 -12.83 -18.07
N GLU A 93 12.62 -12.35 -18.18
CA GLU A 93 11.73 -12.81 -19.23
C GLU A 93 12.44 -12.51 -20.54
N THR A 94 13.08 -13.56 -21.07
CA THR A 94 13.32 -13.85 -22.47
C THR A 94 13.39 -12.62 -23.37
N ALA A 95 14.62 -12.23 -23.66
CA ALA A 95 15.00 -11.38 -24.78
C ALA A 95 14.55 -11.98 -26.12
N VAL A 96 13.28 -11.84 -26.46
CA VAL A 96 12.73 -11.86 -27.83
C VAL A 96 11.44 -11.05 -27.71
N GLU A 97 11.43 -9.73 -27.88
CA GLU A 97 11.16 -9.12 -29.19
C GLU A 97 11.27 -7.60 -29.05
N ARG A 98 12.49 -7.09 -28.80
CA ARG A 98 12.82 -5.67 -28.98
C ARG A 98 14.20 -5.53 -29.62
N GLU A 99 14.42 -6.24 -30.71
CA GLU A 99 15.56 -5.94 -31.57
C GLU A 99 15.18 -6.16 -33.02
N LYS A 100 14.51 -5.16 -33.62
CA LYS A 100 14.74 -4.87 -35.03
C LYS A 100 14.38 -3.46 -35.50
N ILE A 101 14.75 -2.41 -34.76
CA ILE A 101 14.93 -1.11 -35.43
C ILE A 101 16.02 -0.27 -34.77
N ALA A 102 17.05 0.02 -35.57
CA ALA A 102 18.15 0.96 -35.38
C ALA A 102 19.13 0.63 -34.22
N GLY A 103 20.39 0.26 -34.45
CA GLY A 103 21.30 0.78 -35.46
C GLY A 103 22.37 1.63 -34.77
N ASN A 104 23.53 1.02 -34.50
CA ASN A 104 24.85 1.65 -34.45
C ASN A 104 25.19 2.65 -33.30
N ARG A 105 26.00 2.15 -32.35
CA ARG A 105 27.12 2.79 -31.61
C ARG A 105 27.00 4.27 -31.18
N VAL A 106 27.18 4.51 -29.87
CA VAL A 106 28.38 5.21 -29.32
C VAL A 106 28.51 4.98 -27.81
N ASP A 107 29.77 4.82 -27.39
CA ASP A 107 30.30 4.86 -26.04
C ASP A 107 30.02 6.19 -25.30
N SER A 108 30.05 6.10 -23.97
CA SER A 108 30.42 7.16 -23.01
C SER A 108 29.54 8.42 -22.95
N ALA A 109 28.80 8.58 -21.85
CA ALA A 109 29.07 9.62 -20.84
C ALA A 109 27.86 9.78 -19.91
N GLN A 110 28.19 9.82 -18.63
CA GLN A 110 27.41 10.34 -17.52
C GLN A 110 26.55 11.55 -17.90
N LEU A 111 25.25 11.45 -17.67
CA LEU A 111 24.38 12.60 -17.42
C LEU A 111 23.43 12.22 -16.28
N ASP A 112 23.63 12.91 -15.17
CA ASP A 112 22.61 13.18 -14.16
C ASP A 112 21.33 13.63 -14.87
N ASP A 113 20.21 12.97 -14.59
CA ASP A 113 18.90 13.56 -14.83
C ASP A 113 17.92 13.13 -13.74
N ASP A 114 17.19 14.15 -13.31
CA ASP A 114 16.35 14.29 -12.14
C ASP A 114 14.99 13.66 -12.50
N ASP A 115 14.70 12.44 -12.01
CA ASP A 115 13.38 11.82 -12.20
C ASP A 115 12.86 11.23 -10.88
N LEU A 116 12.00 12.04 -10.26
CA LEU A 116 11.02 11.76 -9.20
C LEU A 116 10.97 10.32 -8.67
N GLY A 117 11.80 10.05 -7.65
CA GLY A 117 11.33 9.52 -6.37
C GLY A 117 10.58 8.18 -6.36
N THR A 118 10.81 7.27 -7.30
CA THR A 118 10.39 5.88 -7.12
C THR A 118 11.46 5.18 -6.29
N GLU A 119 11.29 5.18 -4.96
CA GLU A 119 12.08 4.31 -4.08
C GLU A 119 11.90 2.85 -4.54
N ARG A 120 12.84 2.37 -5.36
CA ARG A 120 13.04 0.93 -5.55
C ARG A 120 13.46 0.40 -4.19
N VAL A 121 12.48 -0.06 -3.41
CA VAL A 121 12.72 -0.78 -2.18
C VAL A 121 13.59 -1.98 -2.55
N PRO A 122 14.80 -2.12 -2.00
CA PRO A 122 15.69 -3.23 -2.33
C PRO A 122 14.92 -4.53 -2.08
N SER A 123 14.92 -5.43 -3.08
CA SER A 123 14.27 -6.73 -3.00
C SER A 123 14.95 -7.56 -1.91
N LEU A 124 14.49 -7.41 -0.66
CA LEU A 124 14.84 -8.30 0.42
C LEU A 124 14.44 -9.70 -0.03
N SER A 125 15.42 -10.59 -0.16
CA SER A 125 15.17 -11.98 -0.53
C SER A 125 14.14 -12.57 0.43
N TYR A 126 13.05 -13.12 -0.12
CA TYR A 126 11.96 -13.64 0.67
C TYR A 126 12.41 -14.71 1.67
N SER A 127 11.96 -14.58 2.92
CA SER A 127 11.95 -15.66 3.89
C SER A 127 10.65 -15.62 4.67
N ASP A 128 10.17 -16.77 5.14
CA ASP A 128 8.95 -16.88 5.92
C ASP A 128 8.99 -15.99 7.18
N ASP A 129 10.12 -15.97 7.91
CA ASP A 129 10.28 -15.15 9.11
C ASP A 129 10.27 -13.65 8.79
N THR A 130 11.02 -13.24 7.75
CA THR A 130 11.01 -11.84 7.28
C THR A 130 9.62 -11.41 6.84
N TYR A 131 8.88 -12.28 6.16
CA TYR A 131 7.51 -12.02 5.73
C TYR A 131 6.57 -11.84 6.93
N ILE A 132 6.63 -12.72 7.94
CA ILE A 132 5.79 -12.62 9.13
C ILE A 132 6.07 -11.31 9.88
N HIS A 133 7.35 -10.96 10.08
CA HIS A 133 7.74 -9.70 10.72
C HIS A 133 7.31 -8.47 9.92
N HIS A 134 7.42 -8.52 8.59
CA HIS A 134 6.94 -7.47 7.70
C HIS A 134 5.44 -7.25 7.86
N VAL A 135 4.63 -8.31 7.75
CA VAL A 135 3.17 -8.23 7.92
C VAL A 135 2.82 -7.71 9.31
N GLN A 136 3.52 -8.14 10.35
CA GLN A 136 3.30 -7.66 11.72
C GLN A 136 3.50 -6.14 11.81
N HIS A 137 4.59 -5.62 11.26
CA HIS A 137 4.91 -4.19 11.27
C HIS A 137 3.88 -3.39 10.47
N GLU A 138 3.61 -3.80 9.24
CA GLU A 138 2.71 -3.09 8.33
C GLU A 138 1.26 -3.09 8.83
N THR A 139 0.82 -4.23 9.39
CA THR A 139 -0.52 -4.31 10.01
C THR A 139 -0.61 -3.42 11.26
N ALA A 140 0.47 -3.26 12.03
CA ALA A 140 0.50 -2.32 13.16
C ALA A 140 0.29 -0.88 12.68
N VAL A 141 1.00 -0.45 11.64
CA VAL A 141 0.87 0.88 11.04
C VAL A 141 -0.56 1.12 10.56
N VAL A 142 -1.16 0.16 9.84
CA VAL A 142 -2.55 0.27 9.38
C VAL A 142 -3.52 0.32 10.56
N LYS A 143 -3.31 -0.50 11.60
CA LYS A 143 -4.14 -0.50 12.80
C LYS A 143 -4.13 0.86 13.49
N ASP A 144 -2.96 1.44 13.70
CA ASP A 144 -2.82 2.74 14.37
C ASP A 144 -3.50 3.86 13.59
N GLN A 145 -3.39 3.83 12.26
CA GLN A 145 -4.07 4.78 11.39
C GLN A 145 -5.59 4.62 11.44
N LEU A 146 -6.11 3.39 11.43
CA LEU A 146 -7.53 3.13 11.64
C LEU A 146 -8.01 3.61 13.01
N GLN A 147 -7.24 3.38 14.08
CA GLN A 147 -7.55 3.87 15.42
C GLN A 147 -7.68 5.40 15.46
N ARG A 148 -6.75 6.13 14.83
CA ARG A 148 -6.86 7.59 14.69
C ARG A 148 -8.14 7.99 13.95
N MET A 149 -8.47 7.30 12.86
CA MET A 149 -9.66 7.59 12.06
C MET A 149 -10.98 7.31 12.78
N THR A 150 -11.01 6.47 13.82
CA THR A 150 -12.21 6.32 14.67
C THR A 150 -12.61 7.61 15.39
N ARG A 151 -11.70 8.59 15.49
CA ARG A 151 -11.96 9.92 16.09
C ARG A 151 -12.12 11.02 15.05
N ASN A 152 -12.14 10.67 13.76
CA ASN A 152 -12.24 11.63 12.68
C ASN A 152 -13.61 12.34 12.65
N THR A 153 -13.62 13.60 12.22
CA THR A 153 -14.85 14.40 12.12
C THR A 153 -15.80 13.91 11.03
N ASP A 154 -15.25 13.32 9.96
CA ASP A 154 -16.03 12.72 8.89
C ASP A 154 -16.67 11.40 9.36
N LYS A 155 -18.00 11.34 9.27
CA LYS A 155 -18.77 10.18 9.74
C LYS A 155 -18.48 8.92 8.93
N GLU A 156 -18.29 9.03 7.63
CA GLU A 156 -18.10 7.87 6.75
C GLU A 156 -16.70 7.29 6.91
N VAL A 157 -15.68 8.15 7.06
CA VAL A 157 -14.31 7.75 7.40
C VAL A 157 -14.27 7.02 8.74
N ARG A 158 -14.93 7.57 9.77
CA ARG A 158 -15.03 6.93 11.08
C ARG A 158 -15.75 5.59 11.04
N THR A 159 -16.92 5.51 10.40
CA THR A 159 -17.66 4.24 10.26
C THR A 159 -16.83 3.19 9.51
N PHE A 160 -16.12 3.60 8.46
CA PHE A 160 -15.20 2.72 7.76
C PHE A 160 -14.06 2.22 8.67
N ALA A 161 -13.48 3.13 9.45
CA ALA A 161 -12.40 2.81 10.38
C ALA A 161 -12.85 1.82 11.46
N GLU A 162 -13.98 2.07 12.12
CA GLU A 162 -14.57 1.19 13.13
C GLU A 162 -14.87 -0.22 12.57
N ALA A 163 -15.45 -0.30 11.36
CA ALA A 163 -15.77 -1.56 10.72
C ALA A 163 -14.53 -2.36 10.28
N SER A 164 -13.43 -1.67 9.99
CA SER A 164 -12.19 -2.28 9.50
C SER A 164 -11.23 -2.65 10.63
N LEU A 165 -11.27 -1.91 11.74
CA LEU A 165 -10.33 -2.05 12.86
C LEU A 165 -10.33 -3.47 13.42
N LYS A 166 -11.51 -4.07 13.61
CA LYS A 166 -11.61 -5.44 14.14
C LYS A 166 -10.83 -6.45 13.28
N LYS A 167 -10.98 -6.39 11.95
CA LYS A 167 -10.32 -7.33 11.03
C LYS A 167 -8.80 -7.14 11.00
N VAL A 168 -8.35 -5.88 11.03
CA VAL A 168 -6.93 -5.54 11.03
C VAL A 168 -6.27 -5.92 12.36
N THR A 169 -6.98 -5.75 13.49
CA THR A 169 -6.53 -6.23 14.80
C THR A 169 -6.38 -7.75 14.83
N GLU A 170 -7.36 -8.50 14.31
CA GLU A 170 -7.27 -9.96 14.22
C GLU A 170 -6.05 -10.40 13.39
N LEU A 171 -5.79 -9.72 12.26
CA LEU A 171 -4.60 -9.96 11.44
C LEU A 171 -3.30 -9.66 12.20
N PHE A 172 -3.25 -8.54 12.92
CA PHE A 172 -2.08 -8.14 13.69
C PHE A 172 -1.73 -9.17 14.76
N THR A 173 -2.74 -9.67 15.48
CA THR A 173 -2.56 -10.73 16.48
C THR A 173 -2.09 -12.04 15.84
N LEU A 174 -2.63 -12.40 14.68
CA LEU A 174 -2.20 -13.60 13.93
C LEU A 174 -0.73 -13.51 13.48
N ALA A 175 -0.26 -12.30 13.14
CA ALA A 175 1.14 -12.03 12.82
C ALA A 175 2.07 -12.03 14.06
N GLY A 176 1.55 -12.34 15.25
CA GLY A 176 2.30 -12.35 16.51
C GLY A 176 2.38 -10.97 17.20
N GLY A 177 1.62 -9.99 16.72
CA GLY A 177 1.41 -8.71 17.39
C GLY A 177 0.76 -8.90 18.76
N LYS A 178 1.24 -8.18 19.76
CA LYS A 178 0.60 -8.12 21.07
C LYS A 178 -0.26 -6.88 21.12
N GLU A 179 -1.53 -7.02 21.49
CA GLU A 179 -2.33 -5.84 21.81
C GLU A 179 -1.74 -5.20 23.07
N ASP A 180 -1.29 -3.95 22.96
CA ASP A 180 -0.98 -3.15 24.13
C ASP A 180 -2.27 -2.97 24.93
N ALA A 181 -2.40 -3.71 26.02
CA ALA A 181 -3.53 -3.64 26.93
C ALA A 181 -3.66 -2.27 27.62
N ASN A 182 -2.76 -1.32 27.38
CA ASN A 182 -2.69 -0.03 28.05
C ASN A 182 -2.24 1.09 27.10
N ALA A 183 -3.21 1.81 26.54
CA ALA A 183 -3.01 3.19 26.09
C ALA A 183 -4.21 4.04 26.52
N HIS A 184 -4.46 4.06 27.83
CA HIS A 184 -5.09 5.20 28.48
C HIS A 184 -3.96 6.11 28.98
N HIS A 185 -3.83 7.29 28.38
CA HIS A 185 -3.07 8.37 28.96
C HIS A 185 -3.86 9.67 28.87
#